data_AF-A0A7S0I992-F1
#
_entry.id   AF-A0A7S0I992-F1
#
_cell.length_a   1.000
_cell.length_b   1.000
_cell.length_c   1.000
_cell.angle_alpha   90.00
_cell.angle_beta   90.00
_cell.angle_gamma   90.00
#
_symmetry.space_group_name_H-M   'P 1'
#
loop_
_entity.id
_entity.type
_entity.pdbx_description
1 polymer ?
#
loop_
_entity_poly.entity_id
_entity_poly.type
_entity_poly.pdbx_seq_one_letter_code
_entity_poly.pdbx_strand_id
1 'polypeptide(L)'
;MMRRAAVAAAAGVARRASPTSATGVTIISVPTNSATSAWRAWTAANSTNGRIAGVTTARAWSATPSSGFAASATASAARASSAPPSAETLRKIFVFNAVPFVAFGFIDNTVLIYAGDAIDNSVGVAFGLSSLAAAAMGQIFSDTSGVLFGGAIEAWVLRAGFTQPVLTAEQNVMRVTRTTSTAGKVCGVVAGCCLGLLNLLLIDPHAAEKAKEEKEFTAVFRAIMDEGHNVVGCAAASLWIVDYDKRELWTRASSGNARDDAVVRRPFGCGIVGDVAATGKVSNVSNCSTHPAFDVSVDAEGVTGFTTHSALTGPVIDERGRVVAVVQLVNKGGGKDGEGARASRGGRGEEGRGGEG
;
A
#
# COMPACT_ATOMS: atom_id res chain seq x y z
N MET A 1 9.13 26.22 -39.19
CA MET A 1 10.08 26.00 -38.07
C MET A 1 9.29 25.71 -36.81
N MET A 2 9.81 24.89 -35.89
CA MET A 2 9.13 24.33 -34.69
C MET A 2 8.28 23.05 -34.88
N ARG A 3 8.79 22.08 -35.64
CA ARG A 3 8.39 20.65 -35.53
C ARG A 3 9.58 19.67 -35.56
N ARG A 4 10.81 20.16 -35.29
CA ARG A 4 12.06 19.38 -35.40
C ARG A 4 12.96 19.35 -34.16
N ALA A 5 12.49 19.82 -33.00
CA ALA A 5 13.30 19.83 -31.76
C ALA A 5 13.01 18.66 -30.79
N ALA A 6 12.01 17.81 -31.05
CA ALA A 6 11.61 16.74 -30.12
C ALA A 6 12.16 15.34 -30.47
N VAL A 7 13.01 15.19 -31.48
CA VAL A 7 13.53 13.88 -31.94
C VAL A 7 15.02 13.67 -31.58
N ALA A 8 15.68 14.63 -30.92
CA ALA A 8 17.12 14.58 -30.66
C ALA A 8 17.53 14.14 -29.23
N ALA A 9 16.61 13.73 -28.36
CA ALA A 9 16.93 13.32 -26.97
C ALA A 9 16.87 11.80 -26.71
N ALA A 10 16.62 10.97 -27.73
CA ALA A 10 16.49 9.51 -27.60
C ALA A 10 17.67 8.71 -28.21
N ALA A 11 18.73 9.37 -28.66
CA ALA A 11 19.85 8.75 -29.38
C ALA A 11 21.20 8.82 -28.64
N GLY A 12 21.18 8.90 -27.30
CA GLY A 12 22.33 9.32 -26.51
C GLY A 12 22.76 8.42 -25.35
N VAL A 13 22.36 7.15 -25.25
CA VAL A 13 22.92 6.22 -24.23
C VAL A 13 22.99 4.80 -24.79
N ALA A 14 23.75 4.60 -25.87
CA ALA A 14 24.06 3.26 -26.38
C ALA A 14 25.45 3.26 -27.03
N ARG A 15 26.50 3.30 -26.21
CA ARG A 15 27.87 2.89 -26.62
C ARG A 15 28.86 2.85 -25.44
N ARG A 16 28.93 1.72 -24.74
CA ARG A 16 30.18 1.12 -24.22
C ARG A 16 29.88 -0.19 -23.48
N ALA A 17 30.13 -1.31 -24.14
CA ALA A 17 30.64 -2.55 -23.54
C ALA A 17 30.93 -3.55 -24.67
N SER A 18 32.20 -3.88 -24.86
CA SER A 18 32.68 -5.01 -25.66
C SER A 18 33.14 -6.15 -24.73
N PRO A 19 33.27 -7.39 -25.24
CA PRO A 19 32.78 -8.59 -24.58
C PRO A 19 33.86 -9.40 -23.84
N THR A 20 33.46 -10.18 -22.84
CA THR A 20 34.25 -11.33 -22.38
C THR A 20 33.37 -12.47 -21.87
N SER A 21 33.67 -13.67 -22.39
CA SER A 21 33.46 -15.02 -21.86
C SER A 21 32.06 -15.49 -21.44
N ALA A 22 31.47 -16.24 -22.36
CA ALA A 22 30.67 -17.46 -22.20
C ALA A 22 30.55 -18.08 -20.80
N THR A 23 29.31 -18.39 -20.40
CA THR A 23 28.90 -19.68 -19.81
C THR A 23 27.38 -19.82 -19.93
N GLY A 24 26.94 -21.01 -20.32
CA GLY A 24 25.62 -21.25 -20.92
C GLY A 24 24.43 -21.08 -19.98
N VAL A 25 23.37 -20.48 -20.52
CA VAL A 25 22.00 -20.59 -20.00
C VAL A 25 21.11 -20.94 -21.20
N THR A 26 20.55 -22.15 -21.17
CA THR A 26 19.58 -22.63 -22.14
C THR A 26 18.31 -21.80 -22.03
N ILE A 27 18.05 -20.93 -23.01
CA ILE A 27 16.77 -20.24 -23.14
C ILE A 27 15.75 -21.28 -23.63
N ILE A 28 14.85 -21.70 -22.74
CA ILE A 28 13.65 -22.43 -23.13
C ILE A 28 12.75 -21.43 -23.88
N SER A 29 12.62 -21.62 -25.19
CA SER A 29 11.66 -20.88 -26.01
C SER A 29 10.24 -21.24 -25.60
N VAL A 30 9.54 -20.33 -24.92
CA VAL A 30 8.10 -20.46 -24.66
C VAL A 30 7.34 -20.11 -25.96
N PRO A 31 6.44 -20.97 -26.48
CA PRO A 31 5.72 -20.67 -27.71
C PRO A 31 4.69 -19.55 -27.49
N THR A 32 4.76 -18.49 -28.30
CA THR A 32 3.90 -17.28 -28.22
C THR A 32 2.48 -17.44 -28.78
N ASN A 33 1.91 -18.66 -28.85
CA ASN A 33 0.64 -18.89 -29.55
C ASN A 33 -0.53 -19.50 -28.73
N SER A 34 -0.46 -19.54 -27.40
CA SER A 34 -1.52 -20.14 -26.56
C SER A 34 -2.51 -19.17 -25.93
N ALA A 35 -2.24 -17.86 -25.89
CA ALA A 35 -3.11 -16.89 -25.22
C ALA A 35 -4.40 -16.57 -26.01
N THR A 36 -4.35 -16.64 -27.35
CA THR A 36 -5.48 -16.33 -28.24
C THR A 36 -6.45 -17.50 -28.42
N SER A 37 -5.98 -18.74 -28.29
CA SER A 37 -6.83 -19.93 -28.37
C SER A 37 -7.59 -20.18 -27.07
N ALA A 38 -6.96 -19.95 -25.91
CA ALA A 38 -7.61 -20.04 -24.61
C ALA A 38 -8.72 -19.00 -24.45
N TRP A 39 -8.49 -17.76 -24.92
CA TRP A 39 -9.52 -16.71 -24.93
C TRP A 39 -10.70 -17.07 -25.84
N ARG A 40 -10.44 -17.58 -27.05
CA ARG A 40 -11.52 -18.02 -27.96
C ARG A 40 -12.31 -19.20 -27.42
N ALA A 41 -11.63 -20.17 -26.79
CA ALA A 41 -12.26 -21.34 -26.17
C ALA A 41 -13.13 -20.94 -24.97
N TRP A 42 -12.69 -19.99 -24.15
CA TRP A 42 -13.47 -19.44 -23.03
C TRP A 42 -14.71 -18.67 -23.51
N THR A 43 -14.58 -17.84 -24.56
CA THR A 43 -15.74 -17.15 -25.15
C THR A 43 -16.73 -18.09 -25.83
N ALA A 44 -16.28 -19.19 -26.42
CA ALA A 44 -17.15 -20.19 -27.03
C ALA A 44 -17.91 -21.01 -25.98
N ALA A 45 -17.28 -21.34 -24.86
CA ALA A 45 -17.91 -22.07 -23.75
C ALA A 45 -19.01 -21.25 -23.04
N ASN A 46 -18.90 -19.92 -23.03
CA ASN A 46 -19.91 -19.04 -22.41
C ASN A 46 -21.10 -18.70 -23.33
N SER A 47 -21.12 -19.21 -24.57
CA SER A 47 -22.21 -18.98 -25.53
C SER A 47 -23.27 -20.09 -25.54
N THR A 48 -23.05 -21.23 -24.86
CA THR A 48 -23.91 -22.43 -24.99
C THR A 48 -24.63 -22.89 -23.72
N ASN A 49 -24.43 -22.29 -22.55
CA ASN A 49 -25.15 -22.71 -21.33
C ASN A 49 -26.32 -21.80 -20.95
N GLY A 50 -27.38 -21.90 -21.77
CA GLY A 50 -28.73 -21.61 -21.31
C GLY A 50 -29.35 -22.86 -20.69
N ARG A 51 -29.35 -22.94 -19.35
CA ARG A 51 -30.28 -23.68 -18.45
C ARG A 51 -29.54 -24.24 -17.23
N ILE A 52 -29.55 -23.47 -16.14
CA ILE A 52 -29.49 -24.01 -14.77
C ILE A 52 -30.62 -23.33 -13.99
N ALA A 53 -31.48 -24.13 -13.38
CA ALA A 53 -32.64 -23.68 -12.65
C ALA A 53 -32.24 -22.93 -11.37
N GLY A 54 -32.88 -21.78 -11.12
CA GLY A 54 -33.04 -21.26 -9.75
C GLY A 54 -32.11 -20.15 -9.27
N VAL A 55 -31.23 -19.56 -10.11
CA VAL A 55 -30.47 -18.36 -9.74
C VAL A 55 -30.58 -17.33 -10.86
N THR A 56 -31.21 -16.20 -10.58
CA THR A 56 -31.17 -15.00 -11.43
C THR A 56 -29.73 -14.51 -11.52
N THR A 57 -29.01 -14.93 -12.56
CA THR A 57 -27.69 -14.40 -12.87
C THR A 57 -27.84 -12.92 -13.21
N ALA A 58 -27.34 -12.06 -12.32
CA ALA A 58 -27.17 -10.64 -12.58
C ALA A 58 -26.34 -10.50 -13.86
N ARG A 59 -26.87 -9.76 -14.83
CA ARG A 59 -26.20 -9.48 -16.10
C ARG A 59 -24.98 -8.63 -15.80
N ALA A 60 -23.79 -9.25 -15.77
CA ALA A 60 -22.55 -8.53 -15.54
C ALA A 60 -22.39 -7.42 -16.59
N TRP A 61 -22.21 -6.19 -16.14
CA TRP A 61 -22.02 -5.04 -17.02
C TRP A 61 -20.63 -5.16 -17.64
N SER A 62 -20.55 -5.56 -18.91
CA SER A 62 -19.28 -5.60 -19.64
C SER A 62 -18.89 -4.19 -20.09
N ALA A 63 -17.66 -3.76 -19.78
CA ALA A 63 -17.07 -2.52 -20.31
C ALA A 63 -16.80 -2.56 -21.84
N THR A 64 -17.04 -3.70 -22.49
CA THR A 64 -17.09 -3.80 -23.95
C THR A 64 -18.47 -3.41 -24.50
N PRO A 65 -18.56 -2.89 -25.74
CA PRO A 65 -19.83 -2.53 -26.36
C PRO A 65 -20.61 -3.79 -26.75
N SER A 66 -21.14 -4.52 -25.76
CA SER A 66 -22.06 -5.61 -26.01
C SER A 66 -23.45 -5.02 -26.27
N SER A 67 -23.84 -5.10 -27.54
CA SER A 67 -25.22 -5.01 -27.98
C SER A 67 -26.03 -6.10 -27.28
N GLY A 68 -27.02 -5.75 -26.46
CA GLY A 68 -27.83 -6.79 -25.82
C GLY A 68 -28.88 -6.33 -24.84
N PHE A 69 -29.81 -5.46 -25.25
CA PHE A 69 -31.11 -5.41 -24.58
C PHE A 69 -32.01 -6.50 -25.19
N ALA A 70 -32.52 -7.38 -24.33
CA ALA A 70 -33.38 -8.49 -24.72
C ALA A 70 -34.72 -7.93 -25.23
N ALA A 71 -35.05 -8.25 -26.48
CA ALA A 71 -36.37 -7.98 -27.03
C ALA A 71 -37.39 -8.86 -26.30
N SER A 72 -38.35 -8.24 -25.61
CA SER A 72 -39.57 -8.95 -25.18
C SER A 72 -40.43 -9.13 -26.42
N ALA A 73 -40.45 -10.35 -26.96
CA ALA A 73 -41.18 -10.67 -28.19
C ALA A 73 -42.61 -11.10 -27.86
N THR A 74 -43.57 -10.23 -28.16
CA THR A 74 -44.94 -10.65 -28.50
C THR A 74 -45.47 -9.86 -29.70
N ALA A 75 -45.66 -10.63 -30.77
CA ALA A 75 -46.64 -10.50 -31.85
C ALA A 75 -46.53 -9.44 -32.97
N SER A 76 -46.58 -10.02 -34.17
CA SER A 76 -47.18 -9.59 -35.44
C SER A 76 -46.31 -8.88 -36.47
N ALA A 77 -46.12 -9.60 -37.57
CA ALA A 77 -45.46 -9.18 -38.79
C ALA A 77 -46.33 -8.17 -39.54
N ALA A 78 -45.93 -6.90 -39.51
CA ALA A 78 -46.27 -5.92 -40.53
C ALA A 78 -45.00 -5.14 -40.87
N ARG A 79 -44.58 -5.18 -42.14
CA ARG A 79 -43.47 -4.39 -42.69
C ARG A 79 -43.85 -2.90 -42.66
N ALA A 80 -43.71 -2.26 -41.51
CA ALA A 80 -43.69 -0.81 -41.41
C ALA A 80 -42.24 -0.37 -41.55
N SER A 81 -41.90 0.39 -42.60
CA SER A 81 -40.57 0.99 -42.71
C SER A 81 -40.36 1.88 -41.47
N SER A 82 -39.49 1.49 -40.55
CA SER A 82 -39.39 2.16 -39.25
C SER A 82 -38.75 3.53 -39.42
N ALA A 83 -39.57 4.57 -39.26
CA ALA A 83 -39.10 5.95 -39.20
C ALA A 83 -38.09 6.11 -38.05
N PRO A 84 -37.06 6.98 -38.22
CA PRO A 84 -36.07 7.23 -37.18
C PRO A 84 -36.73 7.67 -35.86
N PRO A 85 -36.13 7.36 -34.70
CA PRO A 85 -36.71 7.75 -33.41
C PRO A 85 -36.82 9.27 -33.30
N SER A 86 -37.87 9.76 -32.66
CA SER A 86 -38.04 11.19 -32.41
C SER A 86 -36.91 11.75 -31.53
N ALA A 87 -36.65 13.05 -31.62
CA ALA A 87 -35.63 13.73 -30.82
C ALA A 87 -35.84 13.56 -29.31
N GLU A 88 -37.10 13.51 -28.86
CA GLU A 88 -37.45 13.25 -27.46
C GLU A 88 -37.06 11.82 -27.03
N THR A 89 -37.32 10.82 -27.88
CA THR A 89 -36.91 9.43 -27.63
C THR A 89 -35.39 9.30 -27.60
N LEU A 90 -34.67 9.97 -28.51
CA LEU A 90 -33.21 10.02 -28.50
C LEU A 90 -32.65 10.65 -27.21
N ARG A 91 -33.27 11.73 -26.70
CA ARG A 91 -32.90 12.32 -25.41
C ARG A 91 -33.12 11.35 -24.25
N LYS A 92 -34.24 10.60 -24.24
CA LYS A 92 -34.50 9.57 -23.23
C LYS A 92 -33.46 8.44 -23.29
N ILE A 93 -33.12 7.97 -24.50
CA ILE A 93 -32.05 6.98 -24.71
C ILE A 93 -30.72 7.50 -24.16
N PHE A 94 -30.36 8.74 -24.46
CA PHE A 94 -29.11 9.34 -23.99
C PHE A 94 -29.06 9.37 -22.46
N VAL A 95 -30.08 9.95 -21.80
CA VAL A 95 -30.10 10.10 -20.33
C VAL A 95 -30.11 8.74 -19.64
N PHE A 96 -30.92 7.80 -20.12
CA PHE A 96 -30.98 6.44 -19.58
C PHE A 96 -29.62 5.71 -19.66
N ASN A 97 -28.85 5.96 -20.73
CA ASN A 97 -27.50 5.40 -20.88
C ASN A 97 -26.42 6.23 -20.17
N ALA A 98 -26.64 7.50 -19.86
CA ALA A 98 -25.65 8.34 -19.20
C ALA A 98 -25.65 8.13 -17.68
N VAL A 99 -26.82 8.17 -17.04
CA VAL A 99 -26.95 8.17 -15.56
C VAL A 99 -26.24 6.99 -14.88
N PRO A 100 -26.42 5.73 -15.31
CA PRO A 100 -25.72 4.61 -14.70
C PRO A 100 -24.19 4.71 -14.84
N PHE A 101 -23.72 5.24 -15.98
CA PHE A 101 -22.30 5.38 -16.26
C PHE A 101 -21.65 6.56 -15.53
N VAL A 102 -22.44 7.57 -15.12
CA VAL A 102 -21.98 8.59 -14.15
C VAL A 102 -21.70 7.93 -12.81
N ALA A 103 -22.63 7.10 -12.30
CA ALA A 103 -22.43 6.37 -11.05
C ALA A 103 -21.24 5.40 -11.13
N PHE A 104 -21.10 4.69 -12.25
CA PHE A 104 -19.93 3.83 -12.51
C PHE A 104 -18.62 4.63 -12.47
N GLY A 105 -18.49 5.71 -13.26
CA GLY A 105 -17.25 6.50 -13.31
C GLY A 105 -16.91 7.17 -11.97
N PHE A 106 -17.93 7.54 -11.19
CA PHE A 106 -17.73 8.09 -9.85
C PHE A 106 -17.16 7.03 -8.89
N ILE A 107 -17.76 5.84 -8.85
CA ILE A 107 -17.29 4.73 -8.01
C ILE A 107 -15.89 4.30 -8.44
N ASP A 108 -15.65 4.19 -9.76
CA ASP A 108 -14.36 3.81 -10.35
C ASP A 108 -13.25 4.73 -9.83
N ASN A 109 -13.35 6.03 -10.11
CA ASN A 109 -12.31 6.96 -9.70
C ASN A 109 -12.21 7.13 -8.17
N THR A 110 -13.28 6.88 -7.42
CA THR A 110 -13.25 6.86 -5.95
C THR A 110 -12.49 5.64 -5.43
N VAL A 111 -12.83 4.44 -5.89
CA VAL A 111 -12.16 3.20 -5.49
C VAL A 111 -10.70 3.22 -5.90
N LEU A 112 -10.37 3.71 -7.09
CA LEU A 112 -8.98 3.87 -7.53
C LEU A 112 -8.16 4.72 -6.56
N ILE A 113 -8.69 5.86 -6.10
CA ILE A 113 -7.95 6.76 -5.21
C ILE A 113 -7.73 6.09 -3.85
N TYR A 114 -8.80 5.58 -3.22
CA TYR A 114 -8.69 4.99 -1.88
C TYR A 114 -7.91 3.67 -1.88
N ALA A 115 -8.15 2.79 -2.86
CA ALA A 115 -7.41 1.54 -2.98
C ALA A 115 -5.95 1.81 -3.35
N GLY A 116 -5.70 2.73 -4.29
CA GLY A 116 -4.35 3.12 -4.69
C GLY A 116 -3.54 3.68 -3.52
N ASP A 117 -4.13 4.58 -2.74
CA ASP A 117 -3.50 5.13 -1.53
C ASP A 117 -3.24 4.07 -0.46
N ALA A 118 -4.22 3.20 -0.19
CA ALA A 118 -4.05 2.10 0.76
C ALA A 118 -2.92 1.14 0.34
N ILE A 119 -2.80 0.88 -0.96
CA ILE A 119 -1.76 0.02 -1.53
C ILE A 119 -0.39 0.71 -1.46
N ASP A 120 -0.29 2.00 -1.78
CA ASP A 120 0.97 2.76 -1.69
C ASP A 120 1.50 2.77 -0.25
N ASN A 121 0.59 2.94 0.71
CA ASN A 121 0.88 2.96 2.14
C ASN A 121 1.21 1.60 2.78
N SER A 122 0.96 0.50 2.08
CA SER A 122 1.15 -0.87 2.59
C SER A 122 2.16 -1.63 1.74
N VAL A 123 1.68 -2.22 0.64
CA VAL A 123 2.48 -3.00 -0.32
C VAL A 123 3.58 -2.14 -0.94
N GLY A 124 3.30 -0.86 -1.21
CA GLY A 124 4.27 0.10 -1.74
C GLY A 124 5.49 0.24 -0.84
N VAL A 125 5.27 0.49 0.45
CA VAL A 125 6.35 0.58 1.45
C VAL A 125 7.02 -0.77 1.68
N ALA A 126 6.25 -1.85 1.77
CA ALA A 126 6.80 -3.18 2.08
C ALA A 126 7.71 -3.73 0.97
N PHE A 127 7.40 -3.44 -0.30
CA PHE A 127 8.14 -3.96 -1.46
C PHE A 127 8.91 -2.88 -2.25
N GLY A 128 8.93 -1.64 -1.76
CA GLY A 128 9.60 -0.52 -2.44
C GLY A 128 9.01 -0.18 -3.81
N LEU A 129 7.69 -0.32 -3.98
CA LEU A 129 7.02 0.00 -5.24
C LEU A 129 6.80 1.50 -5.38
N SER A 130 6.87 2.01 -6.62
CA SER A 130 6.54 3.40 -6.90
C SER A 130 5.05 3.70 -6.69
N SER A 131 4.70 4.93 -6.33
CA SER A 131 3.30 5.37 -6.20
C SER A 131 2.49 5.23 -7.50
N LEU A 132 3.14 5.31 -8.66
CA LEU A 132 2.49 5.03 -9.95
C LEU A 132 2.09 3.56 -10.10
N ALA A 133 2.85 2.63 -9.53
CA ALA A 133 2.49 1.21 -9.51
C ALA A 133 1.30 0.94 -8.57
N ALA A 134 1.22 1.64 -7.43
CA ALA A 134 0.07 1.58 -6.53
C ALA A 134 -1.21 2.10 -7.21
N ALA A 135 -1.13 3.21 -7.94
CA ALA A 135 -2.25 3.71 -8.74
C ALA A 135 -2.69 2.70 -9.83
N ALA A 136 -1.74 2.07 -10.51
CA ALA A 136 -2.04 1.03 -11.50
C ALA A 136 -2.74 -0.19 -10.89
N MET A 137 -2.34 -0.59 -9.68
CA MET A 137 -3.06 -1.63 -8.93
C MET A 137 -4.44 -1.15 -8.48
N GLY A 138 -4.59 0.13 -8.10
CA GLY A 138 -5.88 0.76 -7.81
C GLY A 138 -6.88 0.62 -8.97
N GLN A 139 -6.43 0.74 -10.22
CA GLN A 139 -7.28 0.51 -11.39
C GLN A 139 -7.85 -0.92 -11.44
N ILE A 140 -7.08 -1.94 -11.02
CA ILE A 140 -7.55 -3.33 -11.02
C ILE A 140 -8.72 -3.50 -10.04
N PHE A 141 -8.62 -2.92 -8.84
CA PHE A 141 -9.69 -2.95 -7.85
C PHE A 141 -10.90 -2.13 -8.29
N SER A 142 -10.65 -1.03 -8.98
CA SER A 142 -11.66 -0.15 -9.56
C SER A 142 -12.50 -0.87 -10.61
N ASP A 143 -11.84 -1.46 -11.62
CA ASP A 143 -12.47 -2.22 -12.69
C ASP A 143 -13.28 -3.40 -12.12
N THR A 144 -12.72 -4.09 -11.13
CA THR A 144 -13.39 -5.20 -10.43
C THR A 144 -14.65 -4.73 -9.71
N SER A 145 -14.56 -3.60 -8.99
CA SER A 145 -15.71 -3.00 -8.29
C SER A 145 -16.80 -2.58 -9.27
N GLY A 146 -16.43 -1.99 -10.40
CA GLY A 146 -17.37 -1.64 -11.46
C GLY A 146 -18.18 -2.83 -11.98
N VAL A 147 -17.56 -4.00 -12.13
CA VAL A 147 -18.25 -5.23 -12.53
C VAL A 147 -19.16 -5.75 -11.41
N LEU A 148 -18.71 -5.69 -10.15
CA LEU A 148 -19.47 -6.16 -8.99
C LEU A 148 -20.71 -5.28 -8.68
N PHE A 149 -20.56 -3.96 -8.79
CA PHE A 149 -21.63 -3.00 -8.46
C PHE A 149 -22.60 -2.72 -9.62
N GLY A 150 -22.32 -3.21 -10.83
CA GLY A 150 -23.17 -2.97 -12.01
C GLY A 150 -24.65 -3.30 -11.80
N GLY A 151 -24.94 -4.43 -11.14
CA GLY A 151 -26.33 -4.82 -10.83
C GLY A 151 -27.01 -3.94 -9.78
N ALA A 152 -26.25 -3.41 -8.81
CA ALA A 152 -26.76 -2.48 -7.81
C ALA A 152 -27.08 -1.11 -8.43
N ILE A 153 -26.23 -0.64 -9.34
CA ILE A 153 -26.45 0.59 -10.11
C ILE A 153 -27.72 0.45 -10.96
N GLU A 154 -27.89 -0.68 -11.65
CA GLU A 154 -29.10 -0.95 -12.45
C GLU A 154 -30.37 -0.93 -11.59
N ALA A 155 -30.35 -1.60 -10.44
CA ALA A 155 -31.46 -1.60 -9.50
C ALA A 155 -31.77 -0.19 -8.96
N TRP A 156 -30.75 0.61 -8.68
CA TRP A 156 -30.91 1.99 -8.20
C TRP A 156 -31.52 2.89 -9.27
N VAL A 157 -31.06 2.79 -10.53
CA VAL A 157 -31.58 3.57 -11.65
C VAL A 157 -33.06 3.23 -11.93
N LEU A 158 -33.42 1.95 -11.89
CA LEU A 158 -34.80 1.52 -12.03
C LEU A 158 -35.67 2.03 -10.87
N ARG A 159 -35.16 1.97 -9.64
CA ARG A 159 -35.85 2.46 -8.44
C ARG A 159 -35.98 3.99 -8.41
N ALA A 160 -35.06 4.71 -9.03
CA ALA A 160 -35.11 6.16 -9.21
C ALA A 160 -36.12 6.62 -10.28
N GLY A 161 -36.86 5.68 -10.91
CA GLY A 161 -37.94 5.98 -11.85
C GLY A 161 -37.49 6.19 -13.29
N PHE A 162 -36.24 5.85 -13.63
CA PHE A 162 -35.79 5.87 -15.02
C PHE A 162 -36.39 4.70 -15.79
N THR A 163 -37.46 4.96 -16.53
CA THR A 163 -38.14 3.97 -17.37
C THR A 163 -37.35 3.68 -18.64
N GLN A 164 -37.25 2.40 -19.02
CA GLN A 164 -36.63 2.02 -20.28
C GLN A 164 -37.38 2.61 -21.48
N PRO A 165 -36.69 3.27 -22.43
CA PRO A 165 -37.33 3.75 -23.64
C PRO A 165 -37.79 2.57 -24.49
N VAL A 166 -39.09 2.52 -24.79
CA VAL A 166 -39.68 1.48 -25.64
C VAL A 166 -39.26 1.73 -27.09
N LEU A 167 -38.49 0.80 -27.65
CA LEU A 167 -37.99 0.85 -29.02
C LEU A 167 -38.43 -0.39 -29.78
N THR A 168 -38.81 -0.23 -31.05
CA THR A 168 -39.02 -1.39 -31.92
C THR A 168 -37.68 -2.09 -32.19
N ALA A 169 -37.74 -3.39 -32.53
CA ALA A 169 -36.53 -4.16 -32.85
C ALA A 169 -35.69 -3.49 -33.94
N GLU A 170 -36.32 -2.94 -34.97
CA GLU A 170 -35.65 -2.20 -36.05
C GLU A 170 -35.06 -0.85 -35.58
N GLN A 171 -35.74 -0.14 -34.69
CA GLN A 171 -35.23 1.11 -34.12
C GLN A 171 -34.00 0.91 -33.24
N ASN A 172 -33.88 -0.23 -32.58
CA ASN A 172 -32.75 -0.54 -31.71
C ASN A 172 -31.44 -0.77 -32.51
N VAL A 173 -31.55 -1.34 -33.71
CA VAL A 173 -30.39 -1.59 -34.58
C VAL A 173 -29.96 -0.35 -35.38
N MET A 174 -30.78 0.69 -35.46
CA MET A 174 -30.45 1.91 -36.19
C MET A 174 -29.17 2.57 -35.66
N ARG A 175 -28.36 3.09 -36.60
CA ARG A 175 -27.08 3.74 -36.29
C ARG A 175 -27.27 4.90 -35.33
N VAL A 176 -28.29 5.74 -35.54
CA VAL A 176 -28.60 6.91 -34.68
C VAL A 176 -28.87 6.49 -33.24
N THR A 177 -29.65 5.42 -33.02
CA THR A 177 -29.94 4.86 -31.69
C THR A 177 -28.66 4.33 -31.04
N ARG A 178 -27.84 3.57 -31.77
CA ARG A 178 -26.57 3.04 -31.26
C ARG A 178 -25.57 4.14 -30.91
N THR A 179 -25.38 5.13 -31.79
CA THR A 179 -24.48 6.26 -31.50
C THR A 179 -24.99 7.11 -30.35
N THR A 180 -26.31 7.32 -30.23
CA THR A 180 -26.88 8.08 -29.11
C THR A 180 -26.70 7.34 -27.78
N SER A 181 -26.91 6.01 -27.78
CA SER A 181 -26.61 5.18 -26.61
C SER A 181 -25.14 5.25 -26.25
N THR A 182 -24.22 5.00 -27.20
CA THR A 182 -22.78 5.06 -26.95
C THR A 182 -22.32 6.45 -26.49
N ALA A 183 -22.82 7.53 -27.09
CA ALA A 183 -22.53 8.90 -26.66
C ALA A 183 -22.99 9.14 -25.22
N GLY A 184 -24.19 8.67 -24.85
CA GLY A 184 -24.69 8.73 -23.47
C GLY A 184 -23.75 8.03 -22.49
N LYS A 185 -23.30 6.81 -22.81
CA LYS A 185 -22.35 6.06 -21.98
C LYS A 185 -21.02 6.78 -21.82
N VAL A 186 -20.43 7.26 -22.93
CA VAL A 186 -19.15 7.98 -22.93
C VAL A 186 -19.24 9.26 -22.11
N CYS A 187 -20.27 10.08 -22.34
CA CYS A 187 -20.49 11.30 -21.57
C CYS A 187 -20.73 10.99 -20.09
N GLY A 188 -21.46 9.92 -19.78
CA GLY A 188 -21.69 9.45 -18.42
C GLY A 188 -20.40 9.09 -17.71
N VAL A 189 -19.55 8.26 -18.32
CA VAL A 189 -18.23 7.88 -17.75
C VAL A 189 -17.38 9.12 -17.51
N VAL A 190 -17.24 10.00 -18.51
CA VAL A 190 -16.41 11.22 -18.37
C VAL A 190 -16.91 12.10 -17.22
N ALA A 191 -18.23 12.35 -17.14
CA ALA A 191 -18.79 13.14 -16.05
C ALA A 191 -18.61 12.46 -14.68
N GLY A 192 -18.81 11.14 -14.61
CA GLY A 192 -18.59 10.35 -13.40
C GLY A 192 -17.13 10.41 -12.93
N CYS A 193 -16.17 10.21 -13.83
CA CYS A 193 -14.74 10.31 -13.51
C CYS A 193 -14.38 11.73 -13.05
N CYS A 194 -14.88 12.78 -13.70
CA CYS A 194 -14.68 14.16 -13.25
C CYS A 194 -15.21 14.39 -11.82
N LEU A 195 -16.40 13.84 -11.49
CA LEU A 195 -16.94 13.92 -10.13
C LEU A 195 -16.10 13.11 -9.13
N GLY A 196 -15.63 11.94 -9.51
CA GLY A 196 -14.77 11.13 -8.65
C GLY A 196 -13.38 11.75 -8.43
N LEU A 197 -12.87 12.53 -9.39
CA LEU A 197 -11.64 13.32 -9.23
C LEU A 197 -11.79 14.46 -8.24
N LEU A 198 -13.01 14.91 -7.92
CA LEU A 198 -13.23 15.89 -6.84
C LEU A 198 -12.78 15.36 -5.48
N ASN A 199 -12.70 14.04 -5.28
CA ASN A 199 -12.12 13.47 -4.06
C ASN A 199 -10.66 13.91 -3.87
N LEU A 200 -9.89 14.16 -4.94
CA LEU A 200 -8.53 14.67 -4.84
C LEU A 200 -8.47 16.08 -4.24
N LEU A 201 -9.52 16.89 -4.39
CA LEU A 201 -9.59 18.21 -3.77
C LEU A 201 -9.81 18.14 -2.25
N LEU A 202 -10.28 17.00 -1.73
CA LEU A 202 -10.51 16.78 -0.30
C LEU A 202 -9.32 16.10 0.39
N ILE A 203 -8.39 15.53 -0.38
CA ILE A 203 -7.17 14.90 0.14
C ILE A 203 -6.11 15.98 0.32
N ASP A 204 -5.53 16.06 1.53
CA ASP A 204 -4.38 16.93 1.79
C ASP A 204 -3.08 16.23 1.34
N PRO A 205 -2.50 16.63 0.19
CA PRO A 205 -1.30 15.97 -0.33
C PRO A 205 -0.09 16.15 0.61
N HIS A 206 -0.02 17.24 1.37
CA HIS A 206 1.11 17.51 2.25
C HIS A 206 1.05 16.64 3.51
N ALA A 207 -0.14 16.37 4.03
CA ALA A 207 -0.32 15.47 5.15
C ALA A 207 0.07 14.03 4.77
N ALA A 208 -0.33 13.58 3.58
CA ALA A 208 0.02 12.25 3.07
C ALA A 208 1.53 12.09 2.83
N GLU A 209 2.18 13.10 2.23
CA GLU A 209 3.62 13.10 1.99
C GLU A 209 4.41 13.04 3.31
N LYS A 210 4.04 13.86 4.30
CA LYS A 210 4.66 13.84 5.63
C LYS A 210 4.49 12.49 6.34
N ALA A 211 3.30 11.90 6.26
CA ALA A 211 3.05 10.59 6.86
C ALA A 211 3.87 9.48 6.20
N LYS A 212 4.08 9.58 4.88
CA LYS A 212 4.93 8.64 4.12
C LYS A 212 6.40 8.80 4.50
N GLU A 213 6.91 10.03 4.51
CA GLU A 213 8.28 10.36 4.93
C GLU A 213 8.53 9.88 6.37
N GLU A 214 7.59 10.10 7.29
CA GLU A 214 7.66 9.63 8.66
C GLU A 214 7.78 8.10 8.77
N LYS A 215 7.02 7.35 7.97
CA LYS A 215 7.11 5.88 7.92
C LYS A 215 8.46 5.42 7.36
N GLU A 216 8.90 5.99 6.25
CA GLU A 216 10.18 5.66 5.61
C GLU A 216 11.36 5.95 6.56
N PHE A 217 11.37 7.12 7.18
CA PHE A 217 12.37 7.52 8.15
C PHE A 217 12.40 6.57 9.36
N THR A 218 11.23 6.24 9.92
CA THR A 218 11.12 5.29 11.05
C THR A 218 11.66 3.91 10.70
N ALA A 219 11.38 3.42 9.49
CA ALA A 219 11.91 2.13 9.02
C ALA A 219 13.44 2.12 8.96
N VAL A 220 14.06 3.21 8.48
CA VAL A 220 15.52 3.35 8.45
C VAL A 220 16.12 3.32 9.85
N PHE A 221 15.59 4.07 10.82
CA PHE A 221 16.14 4.02 12.19
C PHE A 221 15.96 2.67 12.86
N ARG A 222 14.85 1.99 12.61
CA ARG A 222 14.66 0.62 13.13
C ARG A 222 15.72 -0.33 12.59
N ALA A 223 16.01 -0.28 11.29
CA ALA A 223 17.08 -1.09 10.71
C ALA A 223 18.45 -0.79 11.34
N ILE A 224 18.75 0.49 11.59
CA ILE A 224 20.01 0.89 12.26
C ILE A 224 20.05 0.40 13.71
N MET A 225 18.95 0.51 14.46
CA MET A 225 18.89 0.03 15.85
C MET A 225 19.02 -1.49 15.92
N ASP A 226 18.41 -2.21 14.97
CA ASP A 226 18.51 -3.67 14.89
C ASP A 226 19.95 -4.12 14.62
N GLU A 227 20.61 -3.51 13.63
CA GLU A 227 22.02 -3.79 13.36
C GLU A 227 22.91 -3.40 14.55
N GLY A 228 22.64 -2.25 15.18
CA GLY A 228 23.38 -1.81 16.37
C GLY A 228 23.26 -2.78 17.55
N HIS A 229 22.06 -3.30 17.79
CA HIS A 229 21.80 -4.34 18.78
C HIS A 229 22.61 -5.61 18.49
N ASN A 230 22.58 -6.09 17.24
CA ASN A 230 23.24 -7.32 16.81
C ASN A 230 24.78 -7.21 16.83
N VAL A 231 25.34 -6.11 16.31
CA VAL A 231 26.79 -5.87 16.23
C VAL A 231 27.41 -5.69 17.61
N VAL A 232 26.73 -4.98 18.51
CA VAL A 232 27.21 -4.76 19.89
C VAL A 232 26.97 -6.00 20.76
N GLY A 233 26.02 -6.87 20.38
CA GLY A 233 25.61 -8.02 21.17
C GLY A 233 24.98 -7.59 22.49
N CYS A 234 24.11 -6.57 22.46
CA CYS A 234 23.39 -6.10 23.64
C CYS A 234 21.98 -6.72 23.71
N ALA A 235 21.20 -6.48 24.77
CA ALA A 235 19.82 -6.99 24.86
C ALA A 235 18.84 -6.12 24.09
N ALA A 236 19.06 -4.80 24.07
CA ALA A 236 18.28 -3.88 23.25
C ALA A 236 19.07 -2.63 22.87
N ALA A 237 18.67 -2.02 21.76
CA ALA A 237 19.13 -0.73 21.29
C ALA A 237 17.92 0.21 21.14
N SER A 238 18.07 1.48 21.48
CA SER A 238 16.99 2.47 21.37
C SER A 238 17.52 3.84 20.98
N LEU A 239 16.80 4.50 20.08
CA LEU A 239 17.00 5.88 19.67
C LEU A 239 15.95 6.78 20.32
N TRP A 240 16.40 7.71 21.13
CA TRP A 240 15.59 8.71 21.81
C TRP A 240 15.73 10.06 21.12
N ILE A 241 14.60 10.70 20.82
CA ILE A 241 14.55 12.06 20.27
C ILE A 241 14.37 13.06 21.42
N VAL A 242 15.09 14.17 21.33
CA VAL A 242 15.03 15.24 22.33
C VAL A 242 14.11 16.35 21.83
N ASP A 243 13.01 16.61 22.54
CA ASP A 243 12.13 17.75 22.31
C ASP A 243 12.35 18.78 23.41
N TYR A 244 13.07 19.86 23.07
CA TYR A 244 13.39 20.94 24.00
C TYR A 244 12.20 21.85 24.30
N ASP A 245 11.24 21.96 23.38
CA ASP A 245 10.09 22.86 23.52
C ASP A 245 9.10 22.27 24.53
N LYS A 246 8.80 20.98 24.40
CA LYS A 246 7.94 20.26 25.35
C LYS A 246 8.70 19.73 26.57
N ARG A 247 10.03 19.82 26.56
CA ARG A 247 10.92 19.25 27.57
C ARG A 247 10.65 17.75 27.79
N GLU A 248 10.58 17.00 26.69
CA GLU A 248 10.37 15.55 26.70
C GLU A 248 11.41 14.80 25.86
N LEU A 249 11.57 13.51 26.18
CA LEU A 249 12.38 12.52 25.47
C LEU A 249 11.45 11.41 25.03
N TRP A 250 11.57 10.94 23.80
CA TRP A 250 10.73 9.84 23.33
C TRP A 250 11.46 8.90 22.38
N THR A 251 11.15 7.59 22.43
CA THR A 251 11.79 6.61 21.57
C THR A 251 11.20 6.63 20.16
N ARG A 252 12.05 6.86 19.15
CA ARG A 252 11.65 6.78 17.74
C ARG A 252 11.76 5.37 17.18
N ALA A 253 12.81 4.67 17.57
CA ALA A 253 13.10 3.31 17.14
C ALA A 253 13.75 2.56 18.29
N SER A 254 13.37 1.30 18.44
CA SER A 254 13.94 0.36 19.39
C SER A 254 14.04 -1.01 18.72
N SER A 255 15.02 -1.82 19.15
CA SER A 255 15.15 -3.23 18.80
C SER A 255 15.62 -4.01 20.03
N GLY A 256 15.13 -5.24 20.20
CA GLY A 256 15.51 -6.17 21.27
C GLY A 256 14.63 -6.08 22.54
N ASN A 257 13.64 -5.20 22.56
CA ASN A 257 12.64 -5.11 23.62
C ASN A 257 11.50 -6.11 23.39
N ALA A 258 10.77 -6.46 24.47
CA ALA A 258 9.54 -7.23 24.35
C ALA A 258 8.46 -6.54 23.51
N ARG A 259 8.47 -5.20 23.45
CA ARG A 259 7.62 -4.37 22.59
C ARG A 259 8.44 -3.35 21.83
N ASP A 260 9.09 -3.76 20.75
CA ASP A 260 9.89 -2.90 19.88
C ASP A 260 9.10 -1.78 19.18
N ASP A 261 7.78 -1.93 19.10
CA ASP A 261 6.85 -0.96 18.56
C ASP A 261 6.34 0.07 19.58
N ALA A 262 6.60 -0.13 20.86
CA ALA A 262 6.15 0.79 21.91
C ALA A 262 7.00 2.08 21.94
N VAL A 263 6.32 3.23 21.85
CA VAL A 263 6.94 4.54 22.04
C VAL A 263 6.98 4.87 23.53
N VAL A 264 8.17 4.90 24.11
CA VAL A 264 8.41 5.29 25.50
C VAL A 264 8.65 6.79 25.55
N ARG A 265 7.95 7.48 26.45
CA ARG A 265 8.09 8.93 26.68
C ARG A 265 8.55 9.20 28.11
N ARG A 266 9.52 10.09 28.28
CA ARG A 266 10.04 10.51 29.58
C ARG A 266 10.29 12.03 29.62
N PRO A 267 10.11 12.68 30.78
CA PRO A 267 10.48 14.09 30.92
C PRO A 267 11.97 14.31 30.65
N PHE A 268 12.33 15.46 30.10
CA PHE A 268 13.73 15.84 29.89
C PHE A 268 14.50 15.87 31.21
N GLY A 269 15.71 15.30 31.21
CA GLY A 269 16.55 15.17 32.40
C GLY A 269 16.24 13.96 33.28
N CYS A 270 15.25 13.13 32.93
CA CYS A 270 14.98 11.87 33.61
C CYS A 270 15.78 10.72 32.97
N GLY A 271 16.26 9.79 33.79
CA GLY A 271 17.00 8.64 33.30
C GLY A 271 18.45 8.98 32.90
N ILE A 272 19.24 7.94 32.64
CA ILE A 272 20.59 8.07 32.07
C ILE A 272 20.51 8.78 30.71
N VAL A 273 19.45 8.54 29.94
CA VAL A 273 19.17 9.21 28.66
C VAL A 273 19.02 10.73 28.86
N GLY A 274 18.27 11.16 29.88
CA GLY A 274 18.09 12.58 30.17
C GLY A 274 19.36 13.26 30.65
N ASP A 275 20.18 12.58 31.44
CA ASP A 275 21.49 13.09 31.87
C ASP A 275 22.44 13.27 30.67
N VAL A 276 22.49 12.30 29.76
CA VAL A 276 23.26 12.42 28.50
C VAL A 276 22.71 13.53 27.60
N ALA A 277 21.38 13.68 27.51
CA ALA A 277 20.75 14.75 26.74
C ALA A 277 21.08 16.15 27.30
N ALA A 278 21.22 16.28 28.63
CA ALA A 278 21.56 17.54 29.29
C ALA A 278 23.06 17.85 29.25
N THR A 279 23.92 16.84 29.42
CA THR A 279 25.37 17.03 29.52
C THR A 279 26.09 16.96 28.17
N GLY A 280 25.51 16.29 27.17
CA GLY A 280 26.16 16.01 25.90
C GLY A 280 27.38 15.09 26.02
N LYS A 281 27.51 14.35 27.13
CA LYS A 281 28.63 13.43 27.37
C LYS A 281 28.17 11.98 27.29
N VAL A 282 28.99 11.12 26.69
CA VAL A 282 28.74 9.68 26.68
C VAL A 282 28.79 9.14 28.11
N SER A 283 27.81 8.30 28.46
CA SER A 283 27.74 7.61 29.75
C SER A 283 27.81 6.10 29.52
N ASN A 284 28.85 5.46 30.06
CA ASN A 284 29.03 4.01 30.03
C ASN A 284 28.91 3.47 31.45
N VAL A 285 27.79 2.81 31.74
CA VAL A 285 27.40 2.37 33.08
C VAL A 285 27.37 0.85 33.13
N SER A 286 28.24 0.27 33.96
CA SER A 286 28.29 -1.20 34.15
C SER A 286 27.23 -1.72 35.12
N ASN A 287 26.72 -0.87 36.01
CA ASN A 287 25.63 -1.20 36.95
C ASN A 287 24.62 -0.05 37.04
N CYS A 288 23.52 -0.17 36.30
CA CYS A 288 22.47 0.84 36.22
C CYS A 288 21.73 1.04 37.54
N SER A 289 21.49 -0.02 38.32
CA SER A 289 20.77 0.08 39.60
C SER A 289 21.46 0.97 40.63
N THR A 290 22.78 1.16 40.50
CA THR A 290 23.58 2.04 41.36
C THR A 290 23.74 3.46 40.82
N HIS A 291 23.32 3.72 39.58
CA HIS A 291 23.50 5.01 38.95
C HIS A 291 22.43 6.00 39.44
N PRO A 292 22.80 7.20 39.91
CA PRO A 292 21.86 8.14 40.55
C PRO A 292 20.76 8.63 39.61
N ALA A 293 21.03 8.65 38.30
CA ALA A 293 20.06 9.04 37.28
C ALA A 293 19.31 7.85 36.64
N PHE A 294 19.42 6.63 37.15
CA PHE A 294 18.72 5.49 36.53
C PHE A 294 17.21 5.54 36.80
N ASP A 295 16.43 5.46 35.72
CA ASP A 295 14.97 5.40 35.78
C ASP A 295 14.51 3.94 35.70
N VAL A 296 14.06 3.41 36.84
CA VAL A 296 13.58 2.02 36.98
C VAL A 296 12.19 1.84 36.34
N SER A 297 11.46 2.92 36.08
CA SER A 297 10.05 2.81 35.66
C SER A 297 9.90 2.14 34.28
N VAL A 298 10.87 2.32 33.38
CA VAL A 298 10.87 1.73 32.03
C VAL A 298 10.88 0.19 32.11
N ASP A 299 11.68 -0.37 33.00
CA ASP A 299 11.74 -1.82 33.24
C ASP A 299 10.47 -2.30 33.96
N ALA A 300 9.98 -1.53 34.93
CA ALA A 300 8.78 -1.86 35.71
C ALA A 300 7.49 -1.86 34.87
N GLU A 301 7.41 -1.01 33.83
CA GLU A 301 6.31 -0.97 32.86
C GLU A 301 6.31 -2.21 31.92
N GLY A 302 7.36 -3.02 31.94
CA GLY A 302 7.47 -4.25 31.15
C GLY A 302 7.64 -4.01 29.65
N VAL A 303 7.98 -2.78 29.24
CA VAL A 303 8.17 -2.41 27.82
C VAL A 303 9.42 -3.09 27.25
N THR A 304 10.49 -3.11 28.04
CA THR A 304 11.76 -3.74 27.69
C THR A 304 11.68 -5.26 27.75
N GLY A 305 10.94 -5.81 28.71
CA GLY A 305 10.83 -7.26 28.94
C GLY A 305 12.04 -7.89 29.63
N PHE A 306 12.97 -7.06 30.11
CA PHE A 306 14.14 -7.46 30.88
C PHE A 306 14.47 -6.40 31.92
N THR A 307 15.33 -6.74 32.88
CA THR A 307 15.89 -5.78 33.83
C THR A 307 17.17 -5.19 33.28
N THR A 308 17.29 -3.87 33.31
CA THR A 308 18.46 -3.13 32.81
C THR A 308 19.56 -3.13 33.88
N HIS A 309 20.65 -3.83 33.59
CA HIS A 309 21.82 -3.96 34.46
C HIS A 309 23.00 -3.12 34.00
N SER A 310 23.22 -2.98 32.69
CA SER A 310 24.26 -2.11 32.12
C SER A 310 23.70 -1.28 30.97
N ALA A 311 24.27 -0.10 30.73
CA ALA A 311 23.85 0.79 29.66
C ALA A 311 25.03 1.60 29.10
N LEU A 312 25.14 1.65 27.77
CA LEU A 312 25.99 2.58 27.05
C LEU A 312 25.08 3.59 26.35
N THR A 313 25.19 4.85 26.75
CA THR A 313 24.30 5.93 26.30
C THR A 313 25.14 7.06 25.71
N GLY A 314 24.87 7.44 24.47
CA GLY A 314 25.65 8.44 23.72
C GLY A 314 24.77 9.48 23.03
N PRO A 315 25.21 10.75 22.97
CA PRO A 315 24.46 11.81 22.30
C PRO A 315 24.69 11.80 20.78
N VAL A 316 23.66 12.15 20.03
CA VAL A 316 23.72 12.54 18.62
C VAL A 316 23.69 14.06 18.58
N ILE A 317 24.77 14.66 18.08
CA ILE A 317 25.01 16.10 18.15
C ILE A 317 24.92 16.69 16.74
N ASP A 318 24.17 17.78 16.62
CA ASP A 318 24.05 18.60 15.40
C ASP A 318 25.31 19.45 15.19
N GLU A 319 25.49 20.02 13.99
CA GLU A 319 26.62 20.87 13.61
C GLU A 319 26.84 22.07 14.56
N ARG A 320 25.76 22.50 15.22
CA ARG A 320 25.77 23.59 16.21
C ARG A 320 26.18 23.16 17.62
N GLY A 321 26.54 21.89 17.82
CA GLY A 321 26.91 21.34 19.13
C GLY A 321 25.72 21.04 20.05
N ARG A 322 24.49 21.02 19.52
CA ARG A 322 23.27 20.69 20.29
C ARG A 322 22.94 19.21 20.20
N VAL A 323 22.51 18.60 21.30
CA VAL A 323 22.08 17.19 21.32
C VAL A 323 20.69 17.08 20.73
N VAL A 324 20.55 16.44 19.57
CA VAL A 324 19.25 16.27 18.89
C VAL A 324 18.60 14.92 19.16
N ALA A 325 19.41 13.92 19.47
CA ALA A 325 18.96 12.58 19.84
C ALA A 325 19.96 11.92 20.79
N VAL A 326 19.56 10.81 21.41
CA VAL A 326 20.40 10.00 22.29
C VAL A 326 20.23 8.54 21.91
N VAL A 327 21.34 7.84 21.67
CA VAL A 327 21.35 6.40 21.42
C VAL A 327 21.68 5.69 22.72
N GLN A 328 20.90 4.67 23.05
CA GLN A 328 21.08 3.86 24.24
C GLN A 328 21.13 2.39 23.88
N LEU A 329 22.20 1.72 24.32
CA LEU A 329 22.42 0.28 24.19
C LEU A 329 22.40 -0.31 25.60
N VAL A 330 21.56 -1.31 25.86
CA VAL A 330 21.38 -1.87 27.20
C VAL A 330 21.78 -3.33 27.26
N ASN A 331 22.38 -3.74 28.38
CA ASN A 331 22.76 -5.11 28.71
C ASN A 331 23.67 -5.78 27.67
N LYS A 332 24.96 -5.44 27.70
CA LYS A 332 25.98 -6.11 26.89
C LYS A 332 26.04 -7.61 27.23
N GLY A 333 26.04 -8.47 26.22
CA GLY A 333 26.00 -9.93 26.37
C GLY A 333 24.61 -10.48 26.72
N GLY A 334 23.57 -9.65 26.71
CA GLY A 334 22.18 -10.07 26.95
C GLY A 334 21.45 -10.63 25.72
N GLY A 335 22.07 -10.58 24.55
CA GLY A 335 21.50 -11.13 23.32
C GLY A 335 21.47 -12.66 23.36
N LYS A 336 20.27 -13.25 23.54
CA LYS A 336 19.97 -14.70 23.42
C LYS A 336 20.95 -15.70 24.07
N ASP A 337 21.70 -15.31 25.09
CA ASP A 337 22.55 -16.23 25.87
C ASP A 337 21.84 -16.79 27.11
N GLY A 338 20.56 -17.16 26.94
CA GLY A 338 19.79 -17.94 27.92
C GLY A 338 20.28 -19.37 28.12
N GLU A 339 21.35 -19.80 27.43
CA GLU A 339 21.89 -21.17 27.52
C GLU A 339 23.39 -21.23 27.89
N GLY A 340 24.10 -20.11 28.01
CA GLY A 340 25.55 -20.10 28.27
C GLY A 340 25.97 -20.01 29.75
N ALA A 341 25.11 -19.52 30.63
CA ALA A 341 25.50 -19.16 32.01
C ALA A 341 25.59 -20.35 33.00
N ARG A 342 25.56 -21.60 32.52
CA ARG A 342 25.79 -22.79 33.36
C ARG A 342 27.20 -23.39 33.21
N ALA A 343 28.02 -22.91 32.28
CA ALA A 343 29.31 -23.53 31.95
C ALA A 343 30.55 -22.96 32.68
N SER A 344 30.43 -21.90 33.48
CA SER A 344 31.58 -21.29 34.18
C SER A 344 31.71 -21.65 35.67
N ARG A 345 30.91 -22.61 36.18
CA ARG A 345 31.00 -23.10 37.57
C ARG A 345 31.72 -24.44 37.75
N GLY A 346 32.44 -24.91 36.73
CA GLY A 346 33.28 -26.11 36.79
C GLY A 346 34.74 -25.77 36.56
N GLY A 347 35.49 -25.45 37.61
CA GLY A 347 36.94 -25.26 37.48
C GLY A 347 37.59 -24.42 38.57
N ARG A 348 37.64 -24.94 39.80
CA ARG A 348 38.77 -24.74 40.73
C ARG A 348 38.56 -25.55 42.01
N GLY A 349 39.43 -26.52 42.24
CA GLY A 349 39.46 -27.26 43.49
C GLY A 349 40.26 -28.56 43.47
N GLU A 350 41.45 -28.58 42.87
CA GLU A 350 42.50 -29.53 43.26
C GLU A 350 43.69 -28.71 43.77
N GLU A 351 43.89 -28.71 45.09
CA GLU A 351 45.23 -28.63 45.67
C GLU A 351 45.24 -29.22 47.10
N GLY A 352 45.85 -30.40 47.19
CA GLY A 352 46.67 -30.92 48.29
C GLY A 352 46.27 -30.72 49.75
N ARG A 353 46.03 -31.85 50.44
CA ARG A 353 46.62 -32.11 51.76
C ARG A 353 46.76 -33.61 51.98
N GLY A 354 47.99 -34.09 51.90
CA GLY A 354 48.39 -35.36 52.49
C GLY A 354 48.69 -35.21 53.98
N GLY A 355 48.55 -36.32 54.70
CA GLY A 355 49.33 -36.67 55.90
C GLY A 355 48.91 -36.06 57.23
N GLU A 356 48.40 -36.92 58.12
CA GLU A 356 48.92 -37.24 59.47
C GLU A 356 47.79 -37.51 60.48
N GLY A 357 47.90 -38.64 61.19
CA GLY A 357 47.07 -39.00 62.34
C GLY A 357 46.44 -40.38 62.25
#